data_AF-A0A1C5RHS6-F1
#
_entry.id   AF-A0A1C5RHS6-F1
#
_cell.length_a   1.000
_cell.length_b   1.000
_cell.length_c   1.000
_cell.angle_alpha   90.00
_cell.angle_beta   90.00
_cell.angle_gamma   90.00
#
_symmetry.space_group_name_H-M   'P 1'
#
loop_
_entity.id
_entity.type
_entity.pdbx_description
1 polymer ?
#
loop_
_entity_poly.entity_id
_entity_poly.type
_entity_poly.pdbx_seq_one_letter_code
_entity_poly.pdbx_strand_id
1 'polypeptide(L)'
;MKRSVAMMACVLSGAMVLGSFSPVMAETGAKAVSATVTDSKSSDDKKDDAKADTADKKDDAKDTVLEDGTYSAEFDTDSGMFHVNEANDGKGTLTVKDGKMTIHVSLNSKKIVNLFVGKAEDAQKDGAEILEPTTDEVTYSDGYKEEVYGFDIPVPAIDEEFDVALIGKKNKWYDHKVKVTNPQKEADAEASDTKETDTKKVTAEDLKLEDGDYTADVKLEGGSGKATVTSPAEFTVKDGKVTASVEWSSPYYDYMLIGDDKYEPVNKDGNSVFEIPVDGFDYPMEVTADTVAMSTPHEIEYTLQFDSASIKEAEK
;
A
#
# COMPACT_ATOMS: atom_id res chain seq x y z
N MET A 1 29.56 -20.16 41.47
CA MET A 1 29.58 -19.42 42.76
C MET A 1 29.93 -17.96 42.48
N LYS A 2 29.31 -17.00 43.21
CA LYS A 2 29.78 -15.62 43.52
C LYS A 2 30.43 -14.80 42.37
N ARG A 3 29.74 -13.81 41.77
CA ARG A 3 29.42 -12.42 42.24
C ARG A 3 30.61 -11.45 42.29
N SER A 4 30.52 -10.40 41.47
CA SER A 4 30.87 -8.96 41.65
C SER A 4 30.50 -8.27 40.31
N VAL A 5 29.70 -7.22 40.16
CA VAL A 5 29.31 -6.07 41.00
C VAL A 5 30.49 -5.16 41.39
N ALA A 6 30.60 -4.05 40.67
CA ALA A 6 31.38 -2.88 41.04
C ALA A 6 30.52 -1.61 40.78
N MET A 7 29.90 -1.08 41.83
CA MET A 7 29.48 0.32 41.84
C MET A 7 30.72 1.19 42.09
N MET A 8 30.81 2.36 41.46
CA MET A 8 31.66 3.43 41.96
C MET A 8 30.93 4.76 41.87
N ALA A 9 30.60 5.33 43.03
CA ALA A 9 30.01 6.65 43.16
C ALA A 9 31.10 7.71 43.38
N CYS A 10 30.95 8.88 42.75
CA CYS A 10 31.75 10.06 43.06
C CYS A 10 30.88 11.32 43.18
N VAL A 11 30.55 11.63 44.44
CA VAL A 11 30.65 12.93 45.12
C VAL A 11 30.05 14.19 44.45
N LEU A 12 29.00 14.71 45.10
CA LEU A 12 28.48 16.07 44.98
C LEU A 12 29.35 17.09 45.73
N SER A 13 29.58 18.25 45.11
CA SER A 13 29.87 19.57 45.72
C SER A 13 29.70 20.62 44.60
N GLY A 14 29.08 21.79 44.77
CA GLY A 14 28.55 22.42 45.97
C GLY A 14 29.00 23.88 46.06
N ALA A 15 28.34 24.80 45.33
CA ALA A 15 28.61 26.24 45.42
C ALA A 15 27.33 27.06 45.18
N MET A 16 26.94 27.86 46.18
CA MET A 16 25.84 28.82 46.10
C MET A 16 26.34 30.17 45.57
N VAL A 17 25.49 30.90 44.84
CA VAL A 17 25.45 32.38 44.90
C VAL A 17 23.99 32.82 44.98
N LEU A 18 23.69 33.68 45.95
CA LEU A 18 22.39 34.33 46.18
C LEU A 18 22.39 35.76 45.63
N GLY A 19 21.23 36.28 45.24
CA GLY A 19 21.01 37.70 44.95
C GLY A 19 19.92 37.94 43.88
N SER A 20 18.62 37.83 44.19
CA SER A 20 17.77 38.87 44.83
C SER A 20 17.63 40.18 44.04
N PHE A 21 16.46 40.42 43.43
CA PHE A 21 15.43 41.40 43.89
C PHE A 21 14.32 41.57 42.83
N SER A 22 13.17 42.10 43.24
CA SER A 22 11.86 41.79 42.64
C SER A 22 11.25 42.97 41.82
N PRO A 23 9.91 43.16 41.70
CA PRO A 23 9.27 43.37 40.39
C PRO A 23 8.83 44.84 40.14
N VAL A 24 8.25 45.11 38.96
CA VAL A 24 7.46 46.32 38.72
C VAL A 24 6.16 46.01 38.00
N MET A 25 5.06 46.40 38.65
CA MET A 25 3.75 46.71 38.07
C MET A 25 3.51 48.19 38.35
N ALA A 26 3.08 48.96 37.36
CA ALA A 26 2.60 50.32 37.55
C ALA A 26 1.59 50.70 36.44
N GLU A 27 0.39 51.08 36.85
CA GLU A 27 -0.62 51.72 36.01
C GLU A 27 -0.18 53.14 35.57
N THR A 28 -0.86 53.75 34.58
CA THR A 28 -1.91 54.78 34.82
C THR A 28 -2.24 55.58 33.55
N GLY A 29 -3.54 55.84 33.28
CA GLY A 29 -4.04 56.99 32.50
C GLY A 29 -4.22 56.77 30.98
N ALA A 30 -5.39 56.63 30.34
CA ALA A 30 -6.79 57.06 30.54
C ALA A 30 -7.23 58.35 29.77
N LYS A 31 -8.03 58.15 28.71
CA LYS A 31 -9.21 58.92 28.22
C LYS A 31 -9.74 58.23 26.93
N ALA A 32 -10.97 57.72 26.86
CA ALA A 32 -12.28 58.42 26.77
C ALA A 32 -12.39 59.28 25.49
N VAL A 33 -13.48 59.31 24.71
CA VAL A 33 -14.90 58.86 24.82
C VAL A 33 -15.39 58.48 23.38
N SER A 34 -16.59 58.01 23.03
CA SER A 34 -17.93 57.98 23.66
C SER A 34 -18.84 56.89 23.02
N ALA A 35 -20.14 56.94 23.35
CA ALA A 35 -21.32 56.44 22.61
C ALA A 35 -21.52 54.91 22.43
N THR A 36 -22.59 54.23 22.85
CA THR A 36 -23.71 54.40 23.82
C THR A 36 -24.73 53.30 23.46
N VAL A 37 -25.29 52.58 24.46
CA VAL A 37 -26.76 52.31 24.64
C VAL A 37 -27.42 51.36 23.61
N THR A 38 -28.21 50.32 23.90
CA THR A 38 -28.93 49.73 25.08
C THR A 38 -29.70 48.49 24.54
N ASP A 39 -30.34 47.57 25.26
CA ASP A 39 -30.36 47.06 26.65
C ASP A 39 -31.15 45.72 26.62
N SER A 40 -31.08 44.92 27.69
CA SER A 40 -32.15 44.01 28.16
C SER A 40 -32.60 42.79 27.31
N LYS A 41 -33.24 41.74 27.86
CA LYS A 41 -33.20 41.12 29.22
C LYS A 41 -34.05 39.83 29.21
N SER A 42 -33.46 38.71 29.65
CA SER A 42 -34.05 37.54 30.37
C SER A 42 -35.49 37.05 30.09
N SER A 43 -35.63 35.74 29.86
CA SER A 43 -36.62 34.90 30.59
C SER A 43 -36.32 33.39 30.44
N ASP A 44 -36.39 32.67 31.56
CA ASP A 44 -36.20 31.20 31.69
C ASP A 44 -37.53 30.41 31.58
N ASP A 45 -37.40 29.08 31.42
CA ASP A 45 -38.37 27.99 31.70
C ASP A 45 -39.69 27.95 30.86
N LYS A 46 -40.15 26.79 30.33
CA LYS A 46 -40.19 25.47 30.97
C LYS A 46 -40.61 24.29 30.03
N LYS A 47 -40.02 23.12 30.28
CA LYS A 47 -40.51 21.71 30.14
C LYS A 47 -40.98 21.05 28.82
N ASP A 48 -40.50 19.80 28.70
CA ASP A 48 -41.07 18.56 28.16
C ASP A 48 -41.74 18.54 26.76
N ASP A 49 -41.19 17.72 25.85
CA ASP A 49 -41.65 16.33 25.77
C ASP A 49 -40.57 15.39 25.20
N ALA A 50 -40.69 14.09 25.48
CA ALA A 50 -39.66 13.10 25.17
C ALA A 50 -39.90 12.36 23.85
N LYS A 51 -38.82 12.11 23.08
CA LYS A 51 -38.73 10.90 22.25
C LYS A 51 -37.29 10.41 22.17
N ALA A 52 -37.09 9.15 22.50
CA ALA A 52 -35.80 8.50 22.41
C ALA A 52 -35.45 8.16 20.96
N ASP A 53 -34.23 8.50 20.55
CA ASP A 53 -33.51 7.76 19.51
C ASP A 53 -32.42 6.95 20.22
N THR A 54 -32.78 5.70 20.53
CA THR A 54 -31.80 4.66 20.84
C THR A 54 -31.08 4.31 19.55
N ALA A 55 -30.08 5.09 19.19
CA ALA A 55 -29.08 4.64 18.24
C ALA A 55 -28.31 3.49 18.91
N ASP A 56 -28.59 2.26 18.49
CA ASP A 56 -27.79 1.08 18.80
C ASP A 56 -26.38 1.30 18.26
N LYS A 57 -25.53 1.96 19.05
CA LYS A 57 -24.09 1.95 18.88
C LYS A 57 -23.61 0.59 19.38
N LYS A 58 -23.90 -0.45 18.59
CA LYS A 58 -23.46 -1.80 18.89
C LYS A 58 -21.94 -1.81 18.83
N ASP A 59 -21.33 -2.06 19.98
CA ASP A 59 -19.93 -2.44 20.06
C ASP A 59 -19.70 -3.66 19.16
N ASP A 60 -18.81 -3.47 18.20
CA ASP A 60 -17.95 -4.51 17.65
C ASP A 60 -16.54 -3.91 17.58
N ALA A 61 -16.00 -3.57 18.75
CA ALA A 61 -14.56 -3.54 18.96
C ALA A 61 -14.06 -4.98 18.78
N LYS A 62 -13.91 -5.39 17.52
CA LYS A 62 -13.26 -6.63 17.18
C LYS A 62 -11.77 -6.42 17.44
N ASP A 63 -11.32 -7.05 18.52
CA ASP A 63 -9.95 -7.49 18.69
C ASP A 63 -9.62 -8.39 17.48
N THR A 64 -9.20 -7.74 16.37
CA THR A 64 -8.88 -8.38 15.11
C THR A 64 -7.49 -8.96 15.26
N VAL A 65 -7.43 -10.05 16.02
CA VAL A 65 -6.27 -10.94 16.09
C VAL A 65 -6.12 -11.56 14.70
N LEU A 66 -5.42 -10.83 13.84
CA LEU A 66 -4.89 -11.37 12.60
C LEU A 66 -3.98 -12.54 12.96
N GLU A 67 -4.06 -13.59 12.16
CA GLU A 67 -3.09 -14.67 12.23
C GLU A 67 -1.72 -14.15 11.79
N ASP A 68 -0.66 -14.83 12.20
CA ASP A 68 0.67 -14.56 11.65
C ASP A 68 0.65 -14.80 10.13
N GLY A 69 1.33 -13.91 9.39
CA GLY A 69 1.36 -13.88 7.93
C GLY A 69 1.55 -12.46 7.37
N THR A 70 1.54 -12.35 6.04
CA THR A 70 1.63 -11.07 5.31
C THR A 70 0.26 -10.64 4.79
N TYR A 71 0.00 -9.33 4.79
CA TYR A 71 -1.27 -8.72 4.41
C TYR A 71 -1.01 -7.42 3.63
N SER A 72 -1.79 -7.16 2.58
CA SER A 72 -1.87 -5.82 1.97
C SER A 72 -2.90 -5.00 2.76
N ALA A 73 -2.54 -3.81 3.24
CA ALA A 73 -3.43 -2.98 4.05
C ALA A 73 -3.41 -1.51 3.61
N GLU A 74 -4.55 -0.84 3.69
CA GLU A 74 -4.68 0.59 3.36
C GLU A 74 -4.09 1.45 4.49
N PHE A 75 -3.27 2.45 4.15
CA PHE A 75 -2.59 3.33 5.11
C PHE A 75 -3.07 4.78 4.93
N ASP A 76 -4.09 5.14 5.72
CA ASP A 76 -4.67 6.48 5.75
C ASP A 76 -3.82 7.43 6.63
N THR A 77 -3.70 8.69 6.22
CA THR A 77 -3.04 9.74 7.01
C THR A 77 -3.79 11.07 6.95
N ASP A 78 -3.59 11.93 7.95
CA ASP A 78 -4.16 13.28 7.99
C ASP A 78 -3.46 14.31 7.06
N SER A 79 -2.46 13.88 6.28
CA SER A 79 -1.52 14.78 5.61
C SER A 79 -1.19 14.38 4.19
N GLY A 80 -1.60 15.22 3.23
CA GLY A 80 -1.21 15.12 1.82
C GLY A 80 0.29 15.25 1.54
N MET A 81 1.16 15.42 2.56
CA MET A 81 2.62 15.32 2.42
C MET A 81 3.22 14.01 2.95
N PHE A 82 2.44 13.20 3.66
CA PHE A 82 2.86 11.93 4.25
C PHE A 82 1.87 10.85 3.83
N HIS A 83 2.03 10.33 2.62
CA HIS A 83 1.22 9.23 2.10
C HIS A 83 2.14 8.20 1.43
N VAL A 84 1.64 6.98 1.34
CA VAL A 84 2.21 5.90 0.53
C VAL A 84 2.34 6.36 -0.92
N ASN A 85 3.32 5.85 -1.65
CA ASN A 85 3.49 6.11 -3.06
C ASN A 85 2.23 5.75 -3.87
N GLU A 86 1.90 6.57 -4.87
CA GLU A 86 0.75 6.36 -5.78
C GLU A 86 0.85 5.04 -6.56
N ALA A 87 2.06 4.57 -6.86
CA ALA A 87 2.28 3.28 -7.52
C ALA A 87 1.87 2.06 -6.67
N ASN A 88 1.70 2.24 -5.35
CA ASN A 88 1.27 1.18 -4.43
C ASN A 88 -0.22 1.34 -4.06
N ASP A 89 -1.00 2.13 -4.80
CA ASP A 89 -2.45 2.36 -4.59
C ASP A 89 -2.84 2.79 -3.15
N GLY A 90 -1.95 3.46 -2.43
CA GLY A 90 -2.18 3.85 -1.03
C GLY A 90 -1.99 2.71 0.01
N LYS A 91 -1.50 1.55 -0.41
CA LYS A 91 -1.37 0.33 0.42
C LYS A 91 0.06 0.05 0.86
N GLY A 92 0.19 -0.42 2.10
CA GLY A 92 1.44 -0.94 2.66
C GLY A 92 1.37 -2.45 2.92
N THR A 93 2.54 -3.06 3.08
CA THR A 93 2.67 -4.49 3.40
C THR A 93 2.70 -4.69 4.91
N LEU A 94 1.58 -5.11 5.48
CA LEU A 94 1.39 -5.43 6.89
C LEU A 94 1.87 -6.84 7.20
N THR A 95 2.96 -6.96 7.97
CA THR A 95 3.45 -8.22 8.53
C THR A 95 2.90 -8.43 9.93
N VAL A 96 2.35 -9.62 10.20
CA VAL A 96 1.90 -10.05 11.53
C VAL A 96 2.76 -11.24 11.98
N LYS A 97 3.46 -11.11 13.11
CA LYS A 97 4.30 -12.17 13.71
C LYS A 97 4.25 -12.13 15.24
N ASP A 98 4.01 -13.27 15.88
CA ASP A 98 3.79 -13.37 17.33
C ASP A 98 2.71 -12.39 17.86
N GLY A 99 1.68 -12.11 17.04
CA GLY A 99 0.66 -11.10 17.36
C GLY A 99 1.14 -9.65 17.37
N LYS A 100 2.36 -9.37 16.89
CA LYS A 100 2.84 -8.01 16.62
C LYS A 100 2.63 -7.66 15.16
N MET A 101 2.10 -6.47 14.92
CA MET A 101 1.79 -5.97 13.59
C MET A 101 2.77 -4.86 13.22
N THR A 102 3.35 -4.92 12.02
CA THR A 102 4.24 -3.89 11.48
C THR A 102 3.88 -3.68 10.01
N ILE A 103 3.54 -2.45 9.62
CA ILE A 103 3.26 -2.10 8.22
C ILE A 103 4.47 -1.44 7.58
N HIS A 104 4.90 -1.99 6.44
CA HIS A 104 5.91 -1.41 5.58
C HIS A 104 5.24 -0.45 4.59
N VAL A 105 5.64 0.82 4.58
CA VAL A 105 5.05 1.84 3.70
C VAL A 105 6.12 2.61 2.91
N SER A 106 6.21 2.34 1.60
CA SER A 106 7.01 3.12 0.66
C SER A 106 6.36 4.48 0.42
N LEU A 107 7.05 5.58 0.73
CA LEU A 107 6.49 6.93 0.61
C LEU A 107 6.70 7.54 -0.79
N ASN A 108 6.01 8.64 -1.07
CA ASN A 108 6.20 9.39 -2.32
C ASN A 108 7.54 10.15 -2.47
N SER A 109 8.37 10.25 -1.41
CA SER A 109 9.58 11.10 -1.47
C SER A 109 10.63 10.87 -0.38
N LYS A 110 11.91 10.97 -0.77
CA LYS A 110 13.09 10.98 0.12
C LYS A 110 13.26 12.28 0.94
N LYS A 111 12.17 12.91 1.39
CA LYS A 111 12.17 14.19 2.16
C LYS A 111 11.96 13.99 3.66
N ILE A 112 11.22 12.95 4.02
CA ILE A 112 11.07 12.44 5.39
C ILE A 112 12.32 11.61 5.67
N VAL A 113 12.99 11.86 6.79
CA VAL A 113 14.31 11.28 7.11
C VAL A 113 14.19 10.21 8.18
N ASN A 114 13.29 10.38 9.15
CA ASN A 114 12.93 9.38 10.14
C ASN A 114 11.46 9.49 10.54
N LEU A 115 10.92 8.41 11.12
CA LEU A 115 9.62 8.38 11.79
C LEU A 115 9.78 8.01 13.27
N PHE A 116 8.73 8.22 14.05
CA PHE A 116 8.61 7.78 15.43
C PHE A 116 7.13 7.47 15.74
N VAL A 117 6.84 6.32 16.35
CA VAL A 117 5.47 5.98 16.77
C VAL A 117 5.17 6.64 18.11
N GLY A 118 4.23 7.59 18.10
CA GLY A 118 3.96 8.52 19.19
C GLY A 118 4.16 9.98 18.77
N LYS A 119 4.41 10.86 19.74
CA LYS A 119 4.42 12.31 19.52
C LYS A 119 5.80 12.90 19.25
N ALA A 120 5.82 14.02 18.56
CA ALA A 120 6.99 14.83 18.24
C ALA A 120 7.77 15.30 19.49
N GLU A 121 7.09 15.45 20.63
CA GLU A 121 7.72 15.74 21.92
C GLU A 121 8.45 14.54 22.51
N ASP A 122 7.95 13.32 22.27
CA ASP A 122 8.55 12.07 22.75
C ASP A 122 9.73 11.65 21.87
N ALA A 123 9.63 11.85 20.56
CA ALA A 123 10.70 11.64 19.58
C ALA A 123 11.99 12.46 19.84
N GLN A 124 11.92 13.49 20.69
CA GLN A 124 13.05 14.34 21.08
C GLN A 124 13.70 13.94 22.42
N LYS A 125 13.20 12.90 23.09
CA LYS A 125 13.70 12.43 24.39
C LYS A 125 14.76 11.34 24.20
N ASP A 126 15.73 11.30 25.12
CA ASP A 126 16.73 10.23 25.16
C ASP A 126 16.05 8.87 25.34
N GLY A 127 16.32 7.94 24.42
CA GLY A 127 15.73 6.60 24.42
C GLY A 127 14.49 6.42 23.54
N ALA A 128 14.10 7.42 22.74
CA ALA A 128 13.08 7.25 21.70
C ALA A 128 13.51 6.22 20.64
N GLU A 129 12.65 5.24 20.33
CA GLU A 129 12.86 4.27 19.25
C GLU A 129 12.52 4.94 17.90
N ILE A 130 13.51 5.62 17.34
CA ILE A 130 13.41 6.28 16.03
C ILE A 130 13.47 5.24 14.92
N LEU A 131 12.50 5.26 14.02
CA LEU A 131 12.45 4.43 12.82
C LEU A 131 13.35 5.04 11.74
N GLU A 132 14.29 4.25 11.23
CA GLU A 132 15.16 4.61 10.10
C GLU A 132 14.49 4.25 8.76
N PRO A 133 14.77 4.99 7.68
CA PRO A 133 14.17 4.74 6.38
C PRO A 133 14.86 3.55 5.69
N THR A 134 14.07 2.68 5.10
CA THR A 134 14.54 1.79 4.02
C THR A 134 14.67 2.58 2.72
N THR A 135 15.36 2.03 1.72
CA THR A 135 15.32 2.55 0.35
C THR A 135 14.64 1.50 -0.51
N ASP A 136 13.50 1.88 -1.08
CA ASP A 136 12.65 0.98 -1.86
C ASP A 136 12.66 1.46 -3.30
N GLU A 137 12.77 0.54 -4.26
CA GLU A 137 12.59 0.86 -5.67
C GLU A 137 11.11 0.72 -6.03
N VAL A 138 10.44 1.84 -6.29
CA VAL A 138 9.05 1.85 -6.73
C VAL A 138 9.02 2.01 -8.24
N THR A 139 8.29 1.11 -8.90
CA THR A 139 8.04 1.17 -10.34
C THR A 139 6.65 1.74 -10.57
N TYR A 140 6.58 2.95 -11.11
CA TYR A 140 5.31 3.56 -11.50
C TYR A 140 4.73 2.86 -12.72
N SER A 141 3.42 3.01 -12.92
CA SER A 141 2.71 2.44 -14.06
C SER A 141 3.35 2.81 -15.40
N ASP A 142 3.87 4.02 -15.60
CA ASP A 142 4.53 4.40 -16.85
C ASP A 142 5.90 3.76 -17.12
N GLY A 143 6.38 2.90 -16.23
CA GLY A 143 7.69 2.23 -16.29
C GLY A 143 8.83 3.07 -15.71
N TYR A 144 8.55 4.28 -15.21
CA TYR A 144 9.53 5.06 -14.45
C TYR A 144 9.83 4.35 -13.12
N LYS A 145 11.11 4.24 -12.79
CA LYS A 145 11.58 3.73 -11.51
C LYS A 145 12.11 4.88 -10.67
N GLU A 146 11.59 5.02 -9.45
CA GLU A 146 12.10 5.96 -8.46
C GLU A 146 12.46 5.20 -7.20
N GLU A 147 13.71 5.35 -6.76
CA GLU A 147 14.03 5.03 -5.38
C GLU A 147 13.30 6.00 -4.46
N VAL A 148 12.50 5.49 -3.54
CA VAL A 148 11.86 6.26 -2.47
C VAL A 148 12.36 5.79 -1.11
N TYR A 149 11.77 6.31 -0.03
CA TYR A 149 12.04 5.81 1.31
C TYR A 149 10.82 5.08 1.85
N GLY A 150 11.02 3.86 2.30
CA GLY A 150 10.06 3.08 3.06
C GLY A 150 10.29 3.22 4.55
N PHE A 151 9.28 2.81 5.32
CA PHE A 151 9.36 2.73 6.77
C PHE A 151 8.57 1.54 7.29
N ASP A 152 9.17 0.79 8.21
CA ASP A 152 8.51 -0.24 9.01
C ASP A 152 7.87 0.41 10.23
N ILE A 153 6.55 0.58 10.21
CA ILE A 153 5.78 1.25 11.27
C ILE A 153 5.07 0.19 12.12
N PRO A 154 5.42 0.01 13.41
CA PRO A 154 4.65 -0.78 14.35
C PRO A 154 3.19 -0.30 14.44
N VAL A 155 2.25 -1.20 14.20
CA VAL A 155 0.81 -0.92 14.21
C VAL A 155 0.23 -1.42 15.56
N PRO A 156 -0.31 -0.54 16.42
CA PRO A 156 -0.84 -0.96 17.71
C PRO A 156 -2.17 -1.70 17.60
N ALA A 157 -3.04 -1.30 16.67
CA ALA A 157 -4.33 -1.90 16.39
C ALA A 157 -4.75 -1.58 14.93
N ILE A 158 -5.51 -2.49 14.31
CA ILE A 158 -6.16 -2.26 13.01
C ILE A 158 -7.44 -1.46 13.23
N ASP A 159 -7.80 -0.63 12.26
CA ASP A 159 -8.95 0.27 12.28
C ASP A 159 -8.97 1.33 13.40
N GLU A 160 -7.86 1.50 14.13
CA GLU A 160 -7.68 2.58 15.11
C GLU A 160 -6.67 3.64 14.61
N GLU A 161 -6.93 4.90 14.95
CA GLU A 161 -6.00 6.00 14.69
C GLU A 161 -4.89 6.03 15.75
N PHE A 162 -3.63 6.08 15.31
CA PHE A 162 -2.48 6.27 16.19
C PHE A 162 -1.63 7.49 15.78
N ASP A 163 -0.94 8.05 16.77
CA ASP A 163 -0.05 9.20 16.55
C ASP A 163 1.29 8.71 15.98
N VAL A 164 1.76 9.31 14.89
CA VAL A 164 3.09 9.11 14.31
C VAL A 164 3.73 10.47 14.09
N ALA A 165 4.95 10.66 14.60
CA ALA A 165 5.74 11.84 14.34
C ALA A 165 6.71 11.59 13.18
N LEU A 166 6.87 12.56 12.29
CA LEU A 166 7.86 12.53 11.21
C LEU A 166 8.86 13.69 11.32
N ILE A 167 10.11 13.45 10.90
CA ILE A 167 11.14 14.48 10.80
C ILE A 167 11.68 14.53 9.38
N GLY A 168 11.60 15.72 8.77
CA GLY A 168 12.21 15.98 7.47
C GLY A 168 13.58 16.65 7.58
N LYS A 169 14.22 16.92 6.43
CA LYS A 169 15.54 17.58 6.28
C LYS A 169 15.71 18.96 6.97
N LYS A 170 14.67 19.49 7.62
CA LYS A 170 14.68 20.73 8.42
C LYS A 170 14.86 20.50 9.92
N ASN A 171 15.12 19.27 10.35
CA ASN A 171 15.29 18.86 11.76
C ASN A 171 14.15 19.33 12.68
N LYS A 172 12.91 19.28 12.17
CA LYS A 172 11.70 19.55 12.92
C LYS A 172 10.77 18.36 12.82
N TRP A 173 10.31 17.90 13.98
CA TRP A 173 9.27 16.89 14.11
C TRP A 173 7.87 17.49 13.88
N TYR A 174 6.99 16.71 13.28
CA TYR A 174 5.59 17.03 13.01
C TYR A 174 4.72 15.83 13.40
N ASP A 175 3.72 16.05 14.24
CA ASP A 175 2.72 15.05 14.59
C ASP A 175 1.72 14.85 13.45
N HIS A 176 1.40 13.58 13.17
CA HIS A 176 0.39 13.15 12.22
C HIS A 176 -0.43 12.02 12.83
N LYS A 177 -1.71 11.95 12.46
CA LYS A 177 -2.55 10.78 12.70
C LYS A 177 -2.53 9.87 11.48
N VAL A 178 -2.35 8.59 11.75
CA VAL A 178 -2.41 7.53 10.74
C VAL A 178 -3.35 6.42 11.20
N LYS A 179 -3.89 5.68 10.23
CA LYS A 179 -4.82 4.57 10.46
C LYS A 179 -4.50 3.47 9.45
N VAL A 180 -4.41 2.22 9.91
CA VAL A 180 -4.29 1.05 9.05
C VAL A 180 -5.65 0.37 8.96
N THR A 181 -6.15 0.13 7.74
CA THR A 181 -7.47 -0.43 7.51
C THR A 181 -7.45 -1.54 6.46
N ASN A 182 -8.55 -2.29 6.37
CA ASN A 182 -8.78 -3.29 5.32
C ASN A 182 -7.61 -4.27 5.04
N PRO A 183 -7.05 -4.96 6.06
CA PRO A 183 -5.96 -5.92 5.85
C PRO A 183 -6.45 -7.13 5.05
N GLN A 184 -5.98 -7.25 3.81
CA GLN A 184 -6.22 -8.38 2.92
C GLN A 184 -5.05 -9.36 3.02
N LYS A 185 -5.29 -10.60 3.47
CA LYS A 185 -4.22 -11.60 3.61
C LYS A 185 -3.59 -11.88 2.25
N GLU A 186 -2.29 -11.64 2.12
CA GLU A 186 -1.51 -12.11 0.97
C GLU A 186 -1.30 -13.62 1.15
N ALA A 187 -1.36 -14.38 0.06
CA ALA A 187 -1.09 -15.81 0.13
C ALA A 187 0.39 -15.99 0.53
N ASP A 188 0.62 -16.73 1.62
CA ASP A 188 1.91 -16.80 2.30
C ASP A 188 2.98 -17.36 1.35
N ALA A 189 3.93 -16.51 0.95
CA ALA A 189 4.93 -16.81 -0.08
C ALA A 189 6.13 -17.61 0.47
N GLU A 190 5.85 -18.79 1.00
CA GLU A 190 6.84 -19.84 1.28
C GLU A 190 6.44 -21.12 0.52
N ALA A 191 7.34 -21.57 -0.36
CA ALA A 191 7.16 -22.56 -1.43
C ALA A 191 6.62 -22.02 -2.77
N SER A 192 7.41 -22.28 -3.81
CA SER A 192 6.99 -22.33 -5.21
C SER A 192 5.86 -23.36 -5.42
N ASP A 193 5.19 -23.26 -6.57
CA ASP A 193 4.01 -24.01 -7.03
C ASP A 193 2.64 -23.57 -6.46
N THR A 194 1.72 -23.31 -7.39
CA THR A 194 0.26 -23.18 -7.21
C THR A 194 -0.27 -21.99 -6.40
N LYS A 195 -0.24 -20.80 -7.03
CA LYS A 195 -1.17 -19.70 -6.75
C LYS A 195 -2.60 -20.05 -7.22
N GLU A 196 -3.20 -21.08 -6.63
CA GLU A 196 -4.61 -21.42 -6.82
C GLU A 196 -5.47 -20.35 -6.12
N THR A 197 -5.68 -19.23 -6.79
CA THR A 197 -6.84 -18.37 -6.47
C THR A 197 -8.10 -19.20 -6.65
N ASP A 198 -9.07 -19.08 -5.73
CA ASP A 198 -10.41 -19.69 -5.82
C ASP A 198 -11.30 -19.08 -6.94
N THR A 199 -10.67 -18.66 -8.04
CA THR A 199 -11.29 -18.45 -9.33
C THR A 199 -11.34 -19.81 -10.00
N LYS A 200 -12.55 -20.33 -10.29
CA LYS A 200 -12.74 -21.66 -10.86
C LYS A 200 -12.15 -21.76 -12.28
N LYS A 201 -10.84 -22.00 -12.37
CA LYS A 201 -10.09 -22.30 -13.59
C LYS A 201 -10.80 -23.43 -14.34
N VAL A 202 -11.14 -23.18 -15.59
CA VAL A 202 -11.84 -24.14 -16.45
C VAL A 202 -10.87 -24.65 -17.51
N THR A 203 -10.68 -25.96 -17.61
CA THR A 203 -9.78 -26.55 -18.63
C THR A 203 -10.50 -26.76 -19.98
N ALA A 204 -9.74 -27.01 -21.04
CA ALA A 204 -10.32 -27.41 -22.33
C ALA A 204 -11.11 -28.72 -22.21
N GLU A 205 -10.68 -29.62 -21.34
CA GLU A 205 -11.35 -30.88 -21.00
C GLU A 205 -12.66 -30.66 -20.24
N ASP A 206 -12.73 -29.70 -19.31
CA ASP A 206 -13.97 -29.32 -18.62
C ASP A 206 -15.00 -28.73 -19.59
N LEU A 207 -14.54 -27.92 -20.55
CA LEU A 207 -15.34 -27.35 -21.63
C LEU A 207 -15.69 -28.38 -22.72
N LYS A 208 -14.95 -29.49 -22.78
CA LYS A 208 -15.03 -30.54 -23.81
C LYS A 208 -14.79 -30.00 -25.21
N LEU A 209 -13.80 -29.13 -25.35
CA LEU A 209 -13.31 -28.71 -26.66
C LEU A 209 -12.69 -29.91 -27.37
N GLU A 210 -12.99 -30.07 -28.66
CA GLU A 210 -12.31 -31.05 -29.52
C GLU A 210 -11.04 -30.43 -30.11
N ASP A 211 -10.17 -31.23 -30.71
CA ASP A 211 -8.97 -30.71 -31.38
C ASP A 211 -9.38 -29.82 -32.57
N GLY A 212 -8.99 -28.55 -32.53
CA GLY A 212 -9.48 -27.54 -33.47
C GLY A 212 -8.94 -26.14 -33.20
N ASP A 213 -9.27 -25.22 -34.10
CA ASP A 213 -8.89 -23.81 -34.03
C ASP A 213 -10.10 -22.97 -33.60
N TYR A 214 -9.88 -22.10 -32.62
CA TYR A 214 -10.90 -21.36 -31.89
C TYR A 214 -10.46 -19.91 -31.66
N THR A 215 -11.40 -19.08 -31.21
CA THR A 215 -11.17 -17.71 -30.76
C THR A 215 -11.81 -17.49 -29.40
N ALA A 216 -11.16 -16.72 -28.53
CA ALA A 216 -11.72 -16.25 -27.25
C ALA A 216 -11.36 -14.78 -27.02
N ASP A 217 -12.23 -14.06 -26.34
CA ASP A 217 -11.92 -12.73 -25.82
C ASP A 217 -10.85 -12.83 -24.73
N VAL A 218 -9.85 -11.95 -24.83
CA VAL A 218 -8.69 -11.89 -23.94
C VAL A 218 -8.61 -10.54 -23.28
N LYS A 219 -8.52 -10.56 -21.96
CA LYS A 219 -8.29 -9.38 -21.13
C LYS A 219 -6.83 -9.38 -20.66
N LEU A 220 -6.11 -8.31 -20.97
CA LEU A 220 -4.80 -8.01 -20.38
C LEU A 220 -4.99 -7.02 -19.24
N GLU A 221 -4.44 -7.33 -18.07
CA GLU A 221 -4.27 -6.39 -16.95
C GLU A 221 -2.81 -6.36 -16.50
N GLY A 222 -2.42 -5.34 -15.73
CA GLY A 222 -1.03 -5.14 -15.27
C GLY A 222 -0.23 -4.12 -16.10
N GLY A 223 1.04 -3.99 -15.73
CA GLY A 223 1.94 -2.94 -16.21
C GLY A 223 1.33 -1.53 -16.19
N SER A 224 1.48 -0.80 -17.30
CA SER A 224 1.08 0.60 -17.42
C SER A 224 -0.40 0.87 -17.68
N GLY A 225 -1.19 -0.17 -17.94
CA GLY A 225 -2.51 -0.03 -18.57
C GLY A 225 -2.50 0.56 -19.99
N LYS A 226 -1.34 0.87 -20.58
CA LYS A 226 -1.18 1.34 -21.98
C LYS A 226 -0.95 0.20 -22.95
N ALA A 227 -0.46 -0.95 -22.44
CA ALA A 227 -0.37 -2.18 -23.21
C ALA A 227 -1.77 -2.77 -23.40
N THR A 228 -2.02 -3.34 -24.56
CA THR A 228 -3.23 -4.12 -24.85
C THR A 228 -2.84 -5.28 -25.75
N VAL A 229 -3.65 -6.33 -25.77
CA VAL A 229 -3.55 -7.41 -26.75
C VAL A 229 -4.73 -7.37 -27.72
N THR A 230 -4.57 -7.92 -28.91
CA THR A 230 -5.68 -8.12 -29.86
C THR A 230 -6.68 -9.10 -29.25
N SER A 231 -7.95 -8.67 -29.15
CA SER A 231 -9.06 -9.50 -28.68
C SER A 231 -10.19 -9.48 -29.73
N PRO A 232 -10.81 -10.63 -30.06
CA PRO A 232 -10.48 -11.96 -29.56
C PRO A 232 -9.14 -12.47 -30.09
N ALA A 233 -8.46 -13.30 -29.31
CA ALA A 233 -7.24 -14.00 -29.69
C ALA A 233 -7.58 -15.39 -30.27
N GLU A 234 -6.79 -15.83 -31.26
CA GLU A 234 -6.89 -17.18 -31.82
C GLU A 234 -6.18 -18.19 -30.90
N PHE A 235 -6.72 -19.40 -30.76
CA PHE A 235 -6.05 -20.49 -30.06
C PHE A 235 -6.37 -21.85 -30.70
N THR A 236 -5.42 -22.77 -30.63
CA THR A 236 -5.59 -24.15 -31.08
C THR A 236 -5.62 -25.11 -29.89
N VAL A 237 -6.55 -26.06 -29.91
CA VAL A 237 -6.58 -27.22 -29.01
C VAL A 237 -6.01 -28.43 -29.74
N LYS A 238 -5.03 -29.12 -29.13
CA LYS A 238 -4.42 -30.38 -29.63
C LYS A 238 -4.07 -31.29 -28.47
N ASP A 239 -4.60 -32.51 -28.46
CA ASP A 239 -4.38 -33.51 -27.38
C ASP A 239 -4.69 -32.93 -25.98
N GLY A 240 -5.73 -32.09 -25.87
CA GLY A 240 -6.12 -31.36 -24.64
C GLY A 240 -5.28 -30.11 -24.33
N LYS A 241 -4.13 -29.92 -24.99
CA LYS A 241 -3.29 -28.74 -24.80
C LYS A 241 -3.82 -27.55 -25.60
N VAL A 242 -3.91 -26.40 -24.93
CA VAL A 242 -4.29 -25.13 -25.55
C VAL A 242 -3.04 -24.31 -25.86
N THR A 243 -2.94 -23.75 -27.06
CA THR A 243 -1.90 -22.79 -27.43
C THR A 243 -2.56 -21.58 -28.09
N ALA A 244 -2.39 -20.40 -27.50
CA ALA A 244 -2.98 -19.14 -27.97
C ALA A 244 -1.94 -18.27 -28.71
N SER A 245 -2.40 -17.61 -29.76
CA SER A 245 -1.68 -16.59 -30.52
C SER A 245 -2.08 -15.21 -29.99
N VAL A 246 -1.17 -14.58 -29.26
CA VAL A 246 -1.39 -13.29 -28.58
C VAL A 246 -0.59 -12.20 -29.29
N GLU A 247 -1.26 -11.37 -30.07
CA GLU A 247 -0.70 -10.14 -30.65
C GLU A 247 -0.77 -9.00 -29.62
N TRP A 248 0.36 -8.35 -29.34
CA TRP A 248 0.43 -7.16 -28.49
C TRP A 248 0.21 -5.88 -29.28
N SER A 249 -0.09 -4.76 -28.62
CA SER A 249 -0.23 -3.45 -29.28
C SER A 249 1.08 -2.79 -29.71
N SER A 250 2.20 -3.51 -29.70
CA SER A 250 3.53 -2.98 -29.99
C SER A 250 4.46 -4.01 -30.65
N PRO A 251 5.35 -3.61 -31.57
CA PRO A 251 6.40 -4.47 -32.15
C PRO A 251 7.64 -4.62 -31.25
N TYR A 252 7.66 -3.98 -30.08
CA TYR A 252 8.85 -3.85 -29.22
C TYR A 252 8.81 -4.79 -28.01
N TYR A 253 8.13 -5.93 -28.10
CA TYR A 253 8.24 -7.01 -27.10
C TYR A 253 9.17 -8.09 -27.63
N ASP A 254 10.26 -8.35 -26.91
CA ASP A 254 11.34 -9.25 -27.33
C ASP A 254 11.11 -10.71 -26.87
N TYR A 255 10.47 -10.89 -25.71
CA TYR A 255 10.06 -12.20 -25.20
C TYR A 255 8.95 -12.09 -24.14
N MET A 256 8.28 -13.22 -23.90
CA MET A 256 7.42 -13.44 -22.74
C MET A 256 7.97 -14.58 -21.88
N LEU A 257 7.71 -14.54 -20.58
CA LEU A 257 7.93 -15.61 -19.62
C LEU A 257 6.59 -16.06 -19.05
N ILE A 258 6.39 -17.37 -18.92
CA ILE A 258 5.24 -17.98 -18.22
C ILE A 258 5.82 -19.01 -17.25
N GLY A 259 5.77 -18.70 -15.96
CA GLY A 259 6.66 -19.36 -14.99
C GLY A 259 8.13 -19.18 -15.40
N ASP A 260 8.87 -20.28 -15.48
CA ASP A 260 10.28 -20.30 -15.91
C ASP A 260 10.46 -20.41 -17.45
N ASP A 261 9.40 -20.67 -18.22
CA ASP A 261 9.49 -20.94 -19.66
C ASP A 261 9.46 -19.64 -20.51
N LYS A 262 10.42 -19.52 -21.43
CA LYS A 262 10.60 -18.35 -22.31
C LYS A 262 9.99 -18.58 -23.70
N TYR A 263 9.18 -17.62 -24.15
CA TYR A 263 8.54 -17.56 -25.47
C TYR A 263 9.05 -16.35 -26.25
N GLU A 264 9.38 -16.52 -27.53
CA GLU A 264 9.85 -15.46 -28.42
C GLU A 264 8.80 -15.19 -29.52
N PRO A 265 8.75 -13.98 -30.11
CA PRO A 265 7.74 -13.65 -31.13
C PRO A 265 7.84 -14.57 -32.35
N VAL A 266 6.71 -15.04 -32.85
CA VAL A 266 6.65 -15.92 -34.04
C VAL A 266 6.74 -15.14 -35.36
N ASN A 267 6.46 -13.83 -35.33
CA ASN A 267 6.54 -12.92 -36.46
C ASN A 267 7.81 -12.05 -36.43
N LYS A 268 8.13 -11.42 -37.57
CA LYS A 268 9.31 -10.54 -37.75
C LYS A 268 8.97 -9.12 -38.21
N ASP A 269 7.73 -8.92 -38.63
CA ASP A 269 7.18 -7.68 -39.16
C ASP A 269 5.82 -7.45 -38.51
N GLY A 270 5.47 -6.20 -38.20
CA GLY A 270 4.26 -5.86 -37.44
C GLY A 270 4.46 -5.96 -35.93
N ASN A 271 3.35 -5.92 -35.19
CA ASN A 271 3.33 -6.03 -33.73
C ASN A 271 3.85 -7.40 -33.24
N SER A 272 4.39 -7.50 -32.02
CA SER A 272 4.87 -8.79 -31.49
C SER A 272 3.70 -9.75 -31.25
N VAL A 273 3.76 -10.92 -31.90
CA VAL A 273 2.81 -12.03 -31.75
C VAL A 273 3.52 -13.19 -31.07
N PHE A 274 2.95 -13.72 -29.98
CA PHE A 274 3.49 -14.86 -29.24
C PHE A 274 2.55 -16.05 -29.31
N GLU A 275 3.10 -17.25 -29.55
CA GLU A 275 2.39 -18.51 -29.32
C GLU A 275 2.71 -19.01 -27.91
N ILE A 276 1.72 -18.95 -27.01
CA ILE A 276 1.87 -19.30 -25.59
C ILE A 276 0.93 -20.45 -25.19
N PRO A 277 1.33 -21.34 -24.27
CA PRO A 277 0.37 -22.26 -23.66
C PRO A 277 -0.64 -21.48 -22.83
N VAL A 278 -1.87 -21.97 -22.80
CA VAL A 278 -2.93 -21.48 -21.92
C VAL A 278 -3.29 -22.61 -20.97
N ASP A 279 -3.03 -22.45 -19.68
CA ASP A 279 -3.23 -23.54 -18.71
C ASP A 279 -4.70 -23.67 -18.24
N GLY A 280 -5.57 -22.70 -18.57
CA GLY A 280 -7.02 -22.76 -18.43
C GLY A 280 -7.76 -21.50 -18.92
N PHE A 281 -9.06 -21.42 -18.63
CA PHE A 281 -9.93 -20.28 -18.91
C PHE A 281 -10.57 -19.74 -17.62
N ASP A 282 -11.13 -18.54 -17.69
CA ASP A 282 -11.85 -17.81 -16.63
C ASP A 282 -11.02 -17.41 -15.39
N TYR A 283 -9.69 -17.59 -15.40
CA TYR A 283 -8.76 -17.17 -14.34
C TYR A 283 -7.65 -16.27 -14.90
N PRO A 284 -6.99 -15.42 -14.06
CA PRO A 284 -5.87 -14.60 -14.50
C PRO A 284 -4.56 -15.41 -14.55
N MET A 285 -4.05 -15.65 -15.75
CA MET A 285 -2.75 -16.28 -16.00
C MET A 285 -1.63 -15.24 -15.88
N GLU A 286 -0.66 -15.44 -14.99
CA GLU A 286 0.47 -14.54 -14.80
C GLU A 286 1.50 -14.72 -15.92
N VAL A 287 1.91 -13.60 -16.54
CA VAL A 287 2.92 -13.57 -17.60
C VAL A 287 3.83 -12.35 -17.43
N THR A 288 5.11 -12.50 -17.73
CA THR A 288 6.06 -11.36 -17.76
C THR A 288 6.44 -11.09 -19.21
N ALA A 289 6.36 -9.85 -19.67
CA ALA A 289 6.75 -9.49 -21.04
C ALA A 289 7.90 -8.46 -21.02
N ASP A 290 8.98 -8.74 -21.75
CA ASP A 290 10.09 -7.80 -21.91
C ASP A 290 9.82 -6.84 -23.06
N THR A 291 9.94 -5.54 -22.80
CA THR A 291 9.88 -4.51 -23.84
C THR A 291 11.14 -3.66 -23.95
N VAL A 292 11.60 -3.48 -25.19
CA VAL A 292 12.74 -2.63 -25.56
C VAL A 292 12.33 -1.24 -26.07
N ALA A 293 11.03 -0.90 -26.01
CA ALA A 293 10.49 0.37 -26.51
C ALA A 293 11.15 1.63 -25.90
N MET A 294 11.77 1.49 -24.72
CA MET A 294 12.34 2.60 -23.94
C MET A 294 13.88 2.67 -23.99
N SER A 295 14.52 2.02 -24.97
CA SER A 295 15.99 1.95 -25.18
C SER A 295 16.77 1.11 -24.15
N THR A 296 16.16 0.75 -23.02
CA THR A 296 16.55 -0.36 -22.16
C THR A 296 15.46 -1.45 -22.21
N PRO A 297 15.82 -2.75 -22.15
CA PRO A 297 14.85 -3.82 -21.92
C PRO A 297 14.20 -3.67 -20.54
N HIS A 298 12.90 -3.94 -20.45
CA HIS A 298 12.12 -3.93 -19.22
C HIS A 298 11.17 -5.11 -19.20
N GLU A 299 11.42 -6.08 -18.33
CA GLU A 299 10.46 -7.09 -17.91
C GLU A 299 9.33 -6.41 -17.13
N ILE A 300 8.08 -6.61 -17.57
CA ILE A 300 6.87 -6.07 -16.94
C ILE A 300 5.89 -7.21 -16.69
N GLU A 301 5.35 -7.30 -15.48
CA GLU A 301 4.35 -8.29 -15.08
C GLU A 301 2.94 -7.90 -15.56
N TYR A 302 2.22 -8.89 -16.07
CA TYR A 302 0.86 -8.79 -16.58
C TYR A 302 0.05 -10.02 -16.19
N THR A 303 -1.27 -9.91 -16.29
CA THR A 303 -2.19 -11.04 -16.26
C THR A 303 -3.01 -11.12 -17.54
N LEU A 304 -3.12 -12.33 -18.11
CA LEU A 304 -3.97 -12.64 -19.25
C LEU A 304 -5.15 -13.50 -18.78
N GLN A 305 -6.38 -13.08 -19.05
CA GLN A 305 -7.58 -13.86 -18.77
C GLN A 305 -8.33 -14.14 -20.07
N PHE A 306 -8.51 -15.42 -20.40
CA PHE A 306 -9.28 -15.91 -21.53
C PHE A 306 -10.71 -16.24 -21.07
N ASP A 307 -11.73 -15.62 -21.66
CA ASP A 307 -13.15 -15.83 -21.29
C ASP A 307 -13.72 -17.09 -21.98
N SER A 308 -14.08 -18.12 -21.20
CA SER A 308 -14.63 -19.37 -21.75
C SER A 308 -16.01 -19.20 -22.39
N ALA A 309 -16.81 -18.23 -21.94
CA ALA A 309 -18.14 -17.96 -22.48
C ALA A 309 -18.08 -17.26 -23.86
N SER A 310 -16.92 -16.69 -24.21
CA SER A 310 -16.68 -16.03 -25.49
C SER A 310 -16.30 -16.99 -26.63
N ILE A 311 -15.95 -18.25 -26.31
CA ILE A 311 -15.31 -19.20 -27.24
C ILE A 311 -16.16 -19.45 -28.49
N LYS A 312 -15.52 -19.36 -29.67
CA LYS A 312 -16.09 -19.68 -30.98
C LYS A 312 -15.08 -20.43 -31.83
N GLU A 313 -15.53 -21.32 -32.72
CA GLU A 313 -14.66 -21.88 -33.77
C GLU A 313 -14.09 -20.75 -34.64
N ALA A 314 -12.80 -20.84 -35.01
CA ALA A 314 -12.18 -19.85 -35.87
C ALA A 314 -12.71 -19.97 -37.32
N GLU A 315 -13.01 -18.85 -37.97
CA GLU A 315 -13.42 -18.82 -39.37
C GLU A 315 -12.22 -19.16 -40.29
N LYS A 316 -12.43 -20.01 -41.31
CA LYS A 316 -11.40 -20.53 -42.23
C LYS A 316 -11.45 -19.88 -43.62
#